data_AF-A0A943F731-F1
#
_entry.id   AF-A0A943F731-F1
#
_cell.length_a   1.000
_cell.length_b   1.000
_cell.length_c   1.000
_cell.angle_alpha   90.00
_cell.angle_beta   90.00
_cell.angle_gamma   90.00
#
_symmetry.space_group_name_H-M   'P 1'
#
loop_
_entity.id
_entity.type
_entity.pdbx_description
1 polymer ?
#
loop_
_entity_poly.entity_id
_entity_poly.type
_entity_poly.pdbx_seq_one_letter_code
_entity_poly.pdbx_strand_id
1 'polypeptide(L)'
;MSMFKEFAMPPLVLTVIAAVVTGALVATESVTTPIIEQQAAAAADAARAVVLPSADSFTQVTVDEMPEGGVDIYEANNGTGYVVTAQAKGYGGMLKVMVGIDSNGLISGTEVLENNETQGLGSKVSEHAFMDQYIGKDSTLEGIETISGTTISSNAFSKAVQNAYQVYGVAAGVEVAGTQRDPITDEVKAELFPNVTSFQKYAVEGEAYKAGDEGYIVVTSNAGFAGDVTTAIGFDLNGAITGVVFTETSETQDYGEQYTRASWKDAQVGKTSADELDLISGSTVTYDALKLNFTEAFEMLPTLADASLEYEGTAEGYNGTMTVAVGIDSTGAITSVRLVDSADDFASKVSDEAFTSQFVGKTSTDGISTISGATVSSTAFIEAVNNALAAQKGA
;
A
#
# COMPACT_ATOMS: atom_id res chain seq x y z
N MET A 1 58.50 10.07 29.75
CA MET A 1 57.89 8.89 29.10
C MET A 1 56.51 8.49 29.67
N SER A 2 55.90 9.22 30.64
CA SER A 2 54.60 8.83 31.25
C SER A 2 53.37 9.31 30.46
N MET A 3 53.35 10.59 30.06
CA MET A 3 52.13 11.21 29.49
C MET A 3 51.67 10.61 28.15
N PHE A 4 52.58 10.16 27.29
CA PHE A 4 52.25 9.51 26.00
C PHE A 4 51.67 8.11 26.18
N LYS A 5 52.10 7.38 27.22
CA LYS A 5 51.61 6.03 27.54
C LYS A 5 50.22 6.05 28.20
N GLU A 6 49.91 7.12 28.95
CA GLU A 6 48.64 7.26 29.67
C GLU A 6 47.55 7.96 28.85
N PHE A 7 47.90 8.94 28.00
CA PHE A 7 46.90 9.73 27.25
C PHE A 7 46.85 9.47 25.74
N ALA A 8 47.96 9.16 25.08
CA ALA A 8 47.99 8.98 23.62
C ALA A 8 47.88 7.51 23.18
N MET A 9 48.45 6.58 23.95
CA MET A 9 48.44 5.14 23.66
C MET A 9 47.03 4.52 23.67
N PRO A 10 46.15 4.77 24.65
CA PRO A 10 44.83 4.13 24.66
C PRO A 10 43.93 4.50 23.46
N PRO A 11 43.81 5.78 23.04
CA PRO A 11 43.08 6.14 21.82
C PRO A 11 43.68 5.52 20.57
N LEU A 12 45.02 5.48 20.46
CA LEU A 12 45.70 4.93 19.28
C LEU A 12 45.51 3.41 19.17
N VAL A 13 45.60 2.70 20.30
CA VAL A 13 45.31 1.26 20.37
C VAL A 13 43.85 1.00 20.02
N LEU A 14 42.92 1.82 20.51
CA LEU A 14 41.49 1.66 20.22
C LEU A 14 41.17 1.94 18.75
N THR A 15 41.78 2.97 18.14
CA THR A 15 41.66 3.23 16.69
C THR A 15 42.21 2.09 15.85
N VAL A 16 43.33 1.50 16.24
CA VAL A 16 43.91 0.34 15.54
C VAL A 16 43.00 -0.88 15.68
N ILE A 17 42.47 -1.16 16.87
CA ILE A 17 41.53 -2.27 17.09
C ILE A 17 40.24 -2.04 16.29
N ALA A 18 39.68 -0.83 16.33
CA ALA A 18 38.48 -0.49 15.56
C ALA A 18 38.72 -0.64 14.05
N ALA A 19 39.87 -0.21 13.53
CA ALA A 19 40.23 -0.39 12.13
C ALA A 19 40.37 -1.88 11.75
N VAL A 20 40.96 -2.70 12.63
CA VAL A 20 41.08 -4.15 12.41
C VAL A 20 39.72 -4.84 12.44
N VAL A 21 38.85 -4.52 13.41
CA VAL A 21 37.50 -5.11 13.51
C VAL A 21 36.63 -4.69 12.33
N THR A 22 36.66 -3.41 11.95
CA THR A 22 35.93 -2.91 10.77
C THR A 22 36.45 -3.56 9.49
N GLY A 23 37.78 -3.67 9.33
CA GLY A 23 38.39 -4.33 8.17
C GLY A 23 38.03 -5.82 8.09
N ALA A 24 37.98 -6.53 9.22
CA ALA A 24 37.56 -7.92 9.27
C ALA A 24 36.06 -8.09 8.94
N LEU A 25 35.20 -7.18 9.39
CA LEU A 25 33.78 -7.18 9.06
C LEU A 25 33.55 -6.94 7.57
N VAL A 26 34.18 -5.90 7.00
CA VAL A 26 34.10 -5.59 5.56
C VAL A 26 34.65 -6.72 4.70
N ALA A 27 35.77 -7.34 5.10
CA ALA A 27 36.32 -8.49 4.39
C ALA A 27 35.36 -9.69 4.41
N THR A 28 34.74 -9.96 5.57
CA THR A 28 33.75 -11.03 5.71
C THR A 28 32.53 -10.77 4.85
N GLU A 29 31.98 -9.56 4.89
CA GLU A 29 30.84 -9.12 4.07
C GLU A 29 31.16 -9.25 2.57
N SER A 30 32.28 -8.69 2.10
CA SER A 30 32.66 -8.72 0.68
C SER A 30 32.84 -10.12 0.08
N VAL A 31 33.19 -11.11 0.90
CA VAL A 31 33.31 -12.52 0.47
C VAL A 31 31.96 -13.24 0.57
N THR A 32 31.13 -12.90 1.57
CA THR A 32 29.89 -13.62 1.85
C THR A 32 28.73 -13.14 0.98
N THR A 33 28.62 -11.83 0.74
CA THR A 33 27.56 -11.22 -0.08
C THR A 33 27.40 -11.89 -1.46
N PRO A 34 28.45 -12.05 -2.30
CA PRO A 34 28.26 -12.65 -3.63
C PRO A 34 27.83 -14.13 -3.57
N ILE A 35 28.18 -14.85 -2.51
CA ILE A 35 27.76 -16.25 -2.32
C ILE A 35 26.28 -16.31 -1.91
N ILE A 36 25.85 -15.43 -1.02
CA ILE A 36 24.45 -15.31 -0.60
C ILE A 36 23.58 -14.89 -1.79
N GLU A 37 24.01 -13.89 -2.57
CA GLU A 37 23.30 -13.44 -3.76
C GLU A 37 23.19 -14.56 -4.80
N GLN A 38 24.26 -15.33 -5.03
CA GLN A 38 24.22 -16.44 -5.97
C GLN A 38 23.27 -17.56 -5.50
N GLN A 39 23.25 -17.87 -4.20
CA GLN A 39 22.32 -18.85 -3.64
C GLN A 39 20.87 -18.35 -3.66
N ALA A 40 20.65 -17.07 -3.36
CA ALA A 40 19.33 -16.44 -3.40
C ALA A 40 18.79 -16.38 -4.84
N ALA A 41 19.64 -16.05 -5.82
CA ALA A 41 19.27 -16.08 -7.23
C ALA A 41 18.91 -17.50 -7.69
N ALA A 42 19.71 -18.51 -7.33
CA ALA A 42 19.43 -19.90 -7.66
C ALA A 42 18.14 -20.41 -6.96
N ALA A 43 17.90 -19.99 -5.71
CA ALA A 43 16.66 -20.31 -5.00
C ALA A 43 15.44 -19.62 -5.63
N ALA A 44 15.58 -18.37 -6.05
CA ALA A 44 14.52 -17.64 -6.76
C ALA A 44 14.23 -18.27 -8.14
N ASP A 45 15.26 -18.72 -8.88
CA ASP A 45 15.09 -19.47 -10.13
C ASP A 45 14.35 -20.79 -9.92
N ALA A 46 14.71 -21.53 -8.86
CA ALA A 46 14.02 -22.76 -8.51
C ALA A 46 12.55 -22.49 -8.10
N ALA A 47 12.31 -21.44 -7.29
CA ALA A 47 10.98 -21.03 -6.88
C ALA A 47 10.11 -20.63 -8.06
N ARG A 48 10.65 -19.89 -9.04
CA ARG A 48 9.95 -19.52 -10.29
C ARG A 48 9.40 -20.75 -11.03
N ALA A 49 10.22 -21.81 -11.13
CA ALA A 49 9.81 -23.06 -11.76
C ALA A 49 8.76 -23.85 -10.94
N VAL A 50 8.72 -23.66 -9.62
CA VAL A 50 7.71 -24.28 -8.75
C VAL A 50 6.37 -23.55 -8.84
N VAL A 51 6.38 -22.22 -8.81
CA VAL A 51 5.14 -21.43 -8.78
C VAL A 51 4.46 -21.32 -10.14
N LEU A 52 5.21 -21.42 -11.26
CA LEU A 52 4.65 -21.49 -12.61
C LEU A 52 5.30 -22.63 -13.42
N PRO A 53 4.92 -23.91 -13.16
CA PRO A 53 5.55 -25.08 -13.79
C PRO A 53 5.36 -25.20 -15.30
N SER A 54 4.39 -24.46 -15.86
CA SER A 54 4.10 -24.43 -17.30
C SER A 54 5.07 -23.54 -18.09
N ALA A 55 5.89 -22.72 -17.42
CA ALA A 55 6.83 -21.82 -18.08
C ALA A 55 8.12 -22.53 -18.49
N ASP A 56 8.59 -22.28 -19.71
CA ASP A 56 9.88 -22.81 -20.19
C ASP A 56 11.08 -21.97 -19.75
N SER A 57 10.89 -20.65 -19.69
CA SER A 57 11.89 -19.66 -19.26
C SER A 57 11.21 -18.34 -18.95
N PHE A 58 11.93 -17.46 -18.23
CA PHE A 58 11.41 -16.20 -17.71
C PHE A 58 12.25 -15.02 -18.22
N THR A 59 11.58 -13.90 -18.49
CA THR A 59 12.23 -12.61 -18.74
C THR A 59 11.75 -11.61 -17.70
N GLN A 60 12.69 -10.90 -17.07
CA GLN A 60 12.33 -9.88 -16.08
C GLN A 60 11.63 -8.71 -16.76
N VAL A 61 10.48 -8.32 -16.23
CA VAL A 61 9.73 -7.15 -16.69
C VAL A 61 10.12 -5.96 -15.82
N THR A 62 10.42 -4.82 -16.46
CA THR A 62 10.68 -3.57 -15.74
C THR A 62 9.37 -2.84 -15.55
N VAL A 63 9.04 -2.53 -14.30
CA VAL A 63 7.88 -1.73 -13.91
C VAL A 63 8.41 -0.38 -13.45
N ASP A 64 8.03 0.71 -14.14
CA ASP A 64 8.58 2.05 -13.90
C ASP A 64 8.23 2.56 -12.50
N GLU A 65 7.02 2.29 -12.02
CA GLU A 65 6.57 2.58 -10.66
C GLU A 65 6.07 1.30 -10.01
N MET A 66 6.96 0.63 -9.27
CA MET A 66 6.62 -0.62 -8.59
C MET A 66 5.57 -0.34 -7.50
N PRO A 67 4.41 -1.04 -7.53
CA PRO A 67 3.42 -0.94 -6.47
C PRO A 67 3.99 -1.23 -5.07
N GLU A 68 3.34 -0.70 -4.04
CA GLU A 68 3.79 -0.86 -2.66
C GLU A 68 3.92 -2.36 -2.29
N GLY A 69 5.09 -2.73 -1.76
CA GLY A 69 5.41 -4.12 -1.44
C GLY A 69 5.76 -4.99 -2.65
N GLY A 70 5.74 -4.48 -3.87
CA GLY A 70 6.30 -5.15 -5.04
C GLY A 70 7.83 -5.22 -4.97
N VAL A 71 8.41 -6.36 -5.38
CA VAL A 71 9.87 -6.56 -5.42
C VAL A 71 10.35 -6.70 -6.85
N ASP A 72 9.82 -7.67 -7.58
CA ASP A 72 10.12 -7.88 -8.99
C ASP A 72 9.01 -8.68 -9.69
N ILE A 73 9.06 -8.70 -11.02
CA ILE A 73 8.13 -9.45 -11.86
C ILE A 73 8.86 -10.02 -13.09
N TYR A 74 8.46 -11.22 -13.48
CA TYR A 74 8.97 -11.94 -14.62
C TYR A 74 7.81 -12.45 -15.48
N GLU A 75 7.93 -12.35 -16.78
CA GLU A 75 7.01 -12.93 -17.75
C GLU A 75 7.55 -14.26 -18.26
N ALA A 76 6.68 -15.27 -18.37
CA ALA A 76 7.04 -16.52 -19.01
C ALA A 76 7.13 -16.33 -20.54
N ASN A 77 8.28 -16.67 -21.13
CA ASN A 77 8.55 -16.44 -22.56
C ASN A 77 7.63 -17.21 -23.52
N ASN A 78 6.96 -18.26 -23.03
CA ASN A 78 5.98 -19.04 -23.78
C ASN A 78 4.53 -18.53 -23.58
N GLY A 79 4.35 -17.40 -22.87
CA GLY A 79 3.07 -16.74 -22.66
C GLY A 79 2.16 -17.43 -21.64
N THR A 80 2.70 -18.34 -20.81
CA THR A 80 1.86 -19.09 -19.85
C THR A 80 1.47 -18.29 -18.60
N GLY A 81 2.01 -17.09 -18.41
CA GLY A 81 1.71 -16.24 -17.27
C GLY A 81 2.91 -15.46 -16.75
N TYR A 82 2.80 -14.99 -15.52
CA TYR A 82 3.79 -14.16 -14.84
C TYR A 82 4.19 -14.78 -13.50
N VAL A 83 5.40 -14.45 -13.05
CA VAL A 83 5.85 -14.72 -11.70
C VAL A 83 6.21 -13.41 -11.03
N VAL A 84 5.61 -13.17 -9.89
CA VAL A 84 5.73 -11.91 -9.17
C VAL A 84 6.28 -12.17 -7.79
N THR A 85 7.31 -11.43 -7.41
CA THR A 85 7.78 -11.39 -6.03
C THR A 85 7.23 -10.15 -5.37
N ALA A 86 6.56 -10.33 -4.24
CA ALA A 86 6.08 -9.25 -3.41
C ALA A 86 6.34 -9.56 -1.94
N GLN A 87 6.25 -8.54 -1.11
CA GLN A 87 6.49 -8.62 0.31
C GLN A 87 5.47 -7.82 1.08
N ALA A 88 5.22 -8.28 2.30
CA ALA A 88 4.42 -7.58 3.29
C ALA A 88 5.03 -7.78 4.67
N LYS A 89 4.70 -6.87 5.57
CA LYS A 89 5.19 -6.92 6.95
C LYS A 89 4.40 -7.96 7.76
N GLY A 90 5.12 -8.95 8.28
CA GLY A 90 4.63 -9.95 9.23
C GLY A 90 5.03 -9.64 10.68
N TYR A 91 4.91 -10.63 11.56
CA TYR A 91 5.24 -10.47 12.98
C TYR A 91 6.75 -10.35 13.23
N GLY A 92 7.55 -11.14 12.53
CA GLY A 92 9.00 -11.21 12.73
C GLY A 92 9.82 -10.36 11.77
N GLY A 93 9.17 -9.75 10.77
CA GLY A 93 9.82 -8.89 9.78
C GLY A 93 9.08 -8.93 8.45
N MET A 94 9.78 -8.60 7.37
CA MET A 94 9.21 -8.75 6.03
C MET A 94 9.08 -10.23 5.65
N LEU A 95 7.92 -10.60 5.13
CA LEU A 95 7.63 -11.89 4.52
C LEU A 95 7.64 -11.70 3.01
N LYS A 96 8.60 -12.33 2.31
CA LYS A 96 8.74 -12.24 0.86
C LYS A 96 8.16 -13.49 0.21
N VAL A 97 7.15 -13.31 -0.62
CA VAL A 97 6.39 -14.37 -1.27
C VAL A 97 6.51 -14.20 -2.78
N MET A 98 6.77 -15.30 -3.46
CA MET A 98 6.71 -15.41 -4.91
C MET A 98 5.39 -16.06 -5.31
N VAL A 99 4.69 -15.47 -6.28
CA VAL A 99 3.39 -15.91 -6.76
C VAL A 99 3.46 -16.13 -8.26
N GLY A 100 3.08 -17.32 -8.71
CA GLY A 100 2.84 -17.61 -10.13
C GLY A 100 1.39 -17.34 -10.47
N ILE A 101 1.16 -16.55 -11.51
CA ILE A 101 -0.15 -16.18 -12.03
C ILE A 101 -0.22 -16.68 -13.47
N ASP A 102 -1.20 -17.53 -13.78
CA ASP A 102 -1.35 -18.11 -15.11
C ASP A 102 -1.96 -17.12 -16.11
N SER A 103 -2.05 -17.51 -17.38
CA SER A 103 -2.64 -16.69 -18.44
C SER A 103 -4.13 -16.36 -18.26
N ASN A 104 -4.82 -17.00 -17.31
CA ASN A 104 -6.21 -16.73 -16.96
C ASN A 104 -6.32 -15.77 -15.76
N GLY A 105 -5.20 -15.30 -15.21
CA GLY A 105 -5.19 -14.46 -14.01
C GLY A 105 -5.43 -15.23 -12.72
N LEU A 106 -5.23 -16.56 -12.71
CA LEU A 106 -5.37 -17.40 -11.53
C LEU A 106 -4.00 -17.78 -10.96
N ILE A 107 -3.92 -17.91 -9.63
CA ILE A 107 -2.68 -18.36 -8.99
C ILE A 107 -2.40 -19.81 -9.38
N SER A 108 -1.24 -20.05 -10.00
CA SER A 108 -0.73 -21.40 -10.29
C SER A 108 0.09 -21.98 -9.14
N GLY A 109 0.66 -21.13 -8.29
CA GLY A 109 1.42 -21.53 -7.10
C GLY A 109 1.96 -20.33 -6.31
N THR A 110 2.34 -20.59 -5.06
CA THR A 110 2.97 -19.61 -4.17
C THR A 110 4.15 -20.25 -3.45
N GLU A 111 5.25 -19.51 -3.29
CA GLU A 111 6.44 -19.97 -2.58
C GLU A 111 6.98 -18.85 -1.67
N VAL A 112 7.45 -19.20 -0.47
CA VAL A 112 8.04 -18.21 0.44
C VAL A 112 9.55 -18.16 0.22
N LEU A 113 10.06 -17.01 -0.21
CA LEU A 113 11.50 -16.80 -0.44
C LEU A 113 12.24 -16.38 0.83
N GLU A 114 11.58 -15.57 1.65
CA GLU A 114 12.15 -15.04 2.88
C GLU A 114 11.08 -15.04 3.96
N ASN A 115 11.38 -15.69 5.08
CA ASN A 115 10.49 -15.78 6.23
C ASN A 115 11.27 -15.41 7.49
N ASN A 116 10.94 -14.24 8.05
CA ASN A 116 11.51 -13.75 9.30
C ASN A 116 10.59 -14.02 10.50
N GLU A 117 9.50 -14.77 10.32
CA GLU A 117 8.51 -15.06 11.36
C GLU A 117 9.06 -15.99 12.46
N THR A 118 8.38 -15.96 13.62
CA THR A 118 8.74 -16.81 14.77
C THR A 118 8.69 -18.30 14.41
N GLN A 119 9.82 -18.99 14.56
CA GLN A 119 9.96 -20.42 14.26
C GLN A 119 8.93 -21.27 15.02
N GLY A 120 8.22 -22.15 14.30
CA GLY A 120 7.23 -23.08 14.86
C GLY A 120 5.82 -22.50 15.02
N LEU A 121 5.67 -21.17 14.95
CA LEU A 121 4.37 -20.49 14.85
C LEU A 121 4.20 -19.93 13.44
N GLY A 122 4.76 -18.75 13.17
CA GLY A 122 4.56 -18.04 11.91
C GLY A 122 5.23 -18.69 10.70
N SER A 123 6.17 -19.62 10.91
CA SER A 123 6.73 -20.44 9.83
C SER A 123 5.71 -21.35 9.14
N LYS A 124 4.53 -21.58 9.74
CA LYS A 124 3.47 -22.41 9.17
C LYS A 124 2.86 -21.84 7.89
N VAL A 125 3.00 -20.52 7.66
CA VAL A 125 2.56 -19.91 6.40
C VAL A 125 3.42 -20.32 5.21
N SER A 126 4.60 -20.91 5.47
CA SER A 126 5.46 -21.52 4.46
C SER A 126 5.19 -23.01 4.26
N GLU A 127 4.14 -23.57 4.88
CA GLU A 127 3.75 -24.97 4.67
C GLU A 127 2.75 -25.08 3.51
N HIS A 128 2.88 -26.14 2.70
CA HIS A 128 1.97 -26.44 1.59
C HIS A 128 0.50 -26.43 2.00
N ALA A 129 0.16 -26.91 3.20
CA ALA A 129 -1.21 -26.93 3.69
C ALA A 129 -1.88 -25.54 3.72
N PHE A 130 -1.10 -24.47 3.86
CA PHE A 130 -1.59 -23.09 3.79
C PHE A 130 -1.46 -22.51 2.38
N MET A 131 -0.29 -22.68 1.75
CA MET A 131 0.01 -22.16 0.41
C MET A 131 -0.92 -22.72 -0.68
N ASP A 132 -1.29 -24.00 -0.59
CA ASP A 132 -2.14 -24.66 -1.56
C ASP A 132 -3.58 -24.08 -1.59
N GLN A 133 -4.01 -23.37 -0.55
CA GLN A 133 -5.33 -22.70 -0.54
C GLN A 133 -5.43 -21.59 -1.59
N TYR A 134 -4.28 -21.01 -1.98
CA TYR A 134 -4.19 -19.92 -2.95
C TYR A 134 -4.26 -20.43 -4.39
N ILE A 135 -3.95 -21.70 -4.65
CA ILE A 135 -3.95 -22.26 -6.00
C ILE A 135 -5.37 -22.21 -6.60
N GLY A 136 -5.48 -21.66 -7.81
CA GLY A 136 -6.73 -21.49 -8.54
C GLY A 136 -7.58 -20.31 -8.08
N LYS A 137 -7.07 -19.46 -7.17
CA LYS A 137 -7.73 -18.22 -6.74
C LYS A 137 -7.33 -17.06 -7.64
N ASP A 138 -8.25 -16.10 -7.78
CA ASP A 138 -8.00 -14.81 -8.41
C ASP A 138 -7.59 -13.76 -7.37
N SER A 139 -7.51 -12.49 -7.77
CA SER A 139 -7.11 -11.38 -6.91
C SER A 139 -8.02 -11.06 -5.73
N THR A 140 -9.25 -11.59 -5.71
CA THR A 140 -10.17 -11.40 -4.58
C THR A 140 -9.76 -12.21 -3.36
N LEU A 141 -9.00 -13.30 -3.56
CA LEU A 141 -8.58 -14.25 -2.53
C LEU A 141 -9.75 -14.76 -1.65
N GLU A 142 -10.95 -14.89 -2.21
CA GLU A 142 -12.11 -15.34 -1.46
C GLU A 142 -11.94 -16.79 -0.95
N GLY A 143 -12.31 -16.99 0.32
CA GLY A 143 -12.35 -18.31 0.97
C GLY A 143 -11.00 -18.85 1.44
N ILE A 144 -9.98 -17.99 1.63
CA ILE A 144 -8.74 -18.34 2.31
C ILE A 144 -8.96 -18.34 3.83
N GLU A 145 -8.58 -19.43 4.50
CA GLU A 145 -8.65 -19.54 5.95
C GLU A 145 -7.29 -19.20 6.59
N THR A 146 -7.31 -18.33 7.61
CA THR A 146 -6.12 -18.02 8.40
C THR A 146 -5.75 -19.17 9.34
N ILE A 147 -4.46 -19.28 9.68
CA ILE A 147 -4.00 -20.26 10.66
C ILE A 147 -4.24 -19.71 12.07
N SER A 148 -5.05 -20.43 12.86
CA SER A 148 -5.35 -20.07 14.24
C SER A 148 -4.08 -19.89 15.09
N GLY A 149 -3.95 -18.73 15.73
CA GLY A 149 -2.79 -18.37 16.56
C GLY A 149 -1.60 -17.78 15.78
N THR A 150 -1.70 -17.66 14.46
CA THR A 150 -0.69 -17.02 13.59
C THR A 150 -1.36 -16.14 12.54
N THR A 151 -2.41 -15.41 12.97
CA THR A 151 -3.22 -14.55 12.11
C THR A 151 -2.39 -13.45 11.44
N ILE A 152 -1.40 -12.91 12.16
CA ILE A 152 -0.48 -11.86 11.66
C ILE A 152 0.30 -12.36 10.44
N SER A 153 0.97 -13.51 10.60
CA SER A 153 1.73 -14.14 9.53
C SER A 153 0.82 -14.54 8.36
N SER A 154 -0.40 -15.01 8.65
CA SER A 154 -1.37 -15.43 7.63
C SER A 154 -1.85 -14.24 6.79
N ASN A 155 -2.21 -13.13 7.44
CA ASN A 155 -2.62 -11.90 6.78
C ASN A 155 -1.47 -11.27 5.99
N ALA A 156 -0.24 -11.28 6.54
CA ALA A 156 0.94 -10.82 5.83
C ALA A 156 1.16 -11.62 4.54
N PHE A 157 0.96 -12.93 4.57
CA PHE A 157 1.02 -13.75 3.35
C PHE A 157 -0.07 -13.34 2.35
N SER A 158 -1.33 -13.27 2.78
CA SER A 158 -2.43 -12.82 1.89
C SER A 158 -2.18 -11.44 1.31
N LYS A 159 -1.65 -10.51 2.11
CA LYS A 159 -1.30 -9.16 1.68
C LYS A 159 -0.15 -9.15 0.69
N ALA A 160 0.89 -9.97 0.90
CA ALA A 160 1.97 -10.14 -0.08
C ALA A 160 1.43 -10.68 -1.42
N VAL A 161 0.49 -11.63 -1.39
CA VAL A 161 -0.18 -12.14 -2.60
C VAL A 161 -1.02 -11.05 -3.29
N GLN A 162 -1.74 -10.22 -2.52
CA GLN A 162 -2.47 -9.07 -3.08
C GLN A 162 -1.53 -8.04 -3.72
N ASN A 163 -0.42 -7.72 -3.06
CA ASN A 163 0.60 -6.82 -3.60
C ASN A 163 1.20 -7.40 -4.89
N ALA A 164 1.42 -8.72 -4.96
CA ALA A 164 1.84 -9.40 -6.18
C ALA A 164 0.82 -9.22 -7.32
N TYR A 165 -0.47 -9.28 -7.00
CA TYR A 165 -1.54 -9.01 -7.95
C TYR A 165 -1.56 -7.56 -8.45
N GLN A 166 -1.24 -6.58 -7.60
CA GLN A 166 -1.10 -5.18 -8.03
C GLN A 166 0.06 -5.01 -9.01
N VAL A 167 1.23 -5.60 -8.71
CA VAL A 167 2.40 -5.60 -9.60
C VAL A 167 2.07 -6.29 -10.93
N TYR A 168 1.38 -7.43 -10.88
CA TYR A 168 0.89 -8.13 -12.08
C TYR A 168 -0.03 -7.25 -12.91
N GLY A 169 -1.00 -6.57 -12.30
CA GLY A 169 -1.93 -5.68 -13.01
C GLY A 169 -1.21 -4.58 -13.77
N VAL A 170 -0.23 -3.93 -13.12
CA VAL A 170 0.59 -2.89 -13.75
C VAL A 170 1.44 -3.45 -14.89
N ALA A 171 2.08 -4.60 -14.71
CA ALA A 171 3.00 -5.15 -15.70
C ALA A 171 2.30 -5.80 -16.90
N ALA A 172 1.17 -6.47 -16.67
CA ALA A 172 0.41 -7.16 -17.71
C ALA A 172 -0.63 -6.25 -18.38
N GLY A 173 -0.89 -5.05 -17.83
CA GLY A 173 -1.94 -4.15 -18.31
C GLY A 173 -3.33 -4.76 -18.16
N VAL A 174 -3.54 -5.59 -17.14
CA VAL A 174 -4.80 -6.31 -16.88
C VAL A 174 -5.46 -5.69 -15.65
N GLU A 175 -6.76 -5.42 -15.74
CA GLU A 175 -7.56 -5.06 -14.57
C GLU A 175 -7.61 -6.23 -13.59
N VAL A 176 -7.08 -5.98 -12.41
CA VAL A 176 -7.07 -6.96 -11.33
C VAL A 176 -8.21 -6.61 -10.40
N ALA A 177 -9.26 -7.43 -10.38
CA ALA A 177 -10.43 -7.24 -9.52
C ALA A 177 -9.97 -7.00 -8.06
N GLY A 178 -10.11 -5.75 -7.60
CA GLY A 178 -9.41 -5.23 -6.42
C GLY A 178 -8.79 -3.84 -6.63
N THR A 179 -8.72 -3.34 -7.88
CA THR A 179 -8.32 -1.97 -8.26
C THR A 179 -9.39 -0.93 -7.93
N GLN A 180 -9.75 -0.84 -6.66
CA GLN A 180 -10.08 0.39 -5.92
C GLN A 180 -10.45 -0.12 -4.52
N ARG A 181 -9.45 -0.25 -3.63
CA ARG A 181 -9.82 -0.24 -2.23
C ARG A 181 -10.04 1.23 -1.90
N ASP A 182 -11.31 1.65 -1.97
CA ASP A 182 -11.74 2.66 -1.02
C ASP A 182 -11.21 2.16 0.34
N PRO A 183 -10.24 2.86 0.98
CA PRO A 183 -9.56 2.38 2.18
C PRO A 183 -10.54 2.12 3.33
N ILE A 184 -11.76 2.62 3.18
CA ILE A 184 -12.91 2.41 4.06
C ILE A 184 -14.10 1.97 3.20
N THR A 185 -14.73 0.85 3.57
CA THR A 185 -15.94 0.37 2.88
C THR A 185 -17.10 1.34 3.09
N ASP A 186 -18.13 1.26 2.24
CA ASP A 186 -19.35 2.05 2.45
C ASP A 186 -20.03 1.74 3.79
N GLU A 187 -19.84 0.54 4.33
CA GLU A 187 -20.28 0.18 5.69
C GLU A 187 -19.57 1.01 6.76
N VAL A 188 -18.25 1.21 6.63
CA VAL A 188 -17.46 2.06 7.55
C VAL A 188 -17.89 3.52 7.43
N LYS A 189 -18.09 4.02 6.20
CA LYS A 189 -18.58 5.39 5.97
C LYS A 189 -19.96 5.60 6.60
N ALA A 190 -20.86 4.63 6.45
CA ALA A 190 -22.19 4.66 7.05
C ALA A 190 -22.18 4.50 8.58
N GLU A 191 -21.23 3.74 9.16
CA GLU A 191 -21.04 3.67 10.62
C GLU A 191 -20.61 5.03 11.19
N LEU A 192 -19.69 5.73 10.51
CA LEU A 192 -19.20 7.04 10.93
C LEU A 192 -20.21 8.17 10.68
N PHE A 193 -20.93 8.12 9.56
CA PHE A 193 -21.88 9.15 9.13
C PHE A 193 -23.17 8.52 8.56
N PRO A 194 -24.10 8.05 9.41
CA PRO A 194 -25.27 7.28 8.97
C PRO A 194 -26.28 8.07 8.13
N ASN A 195 -26.24 9.40 8.20
CA ASN A 195 -27.16 10.28 7.45
C ASN A 195 -26.52 10.87 6.19
N VAL A 196 -25.24 10.57 5.93
CA VAL A 196 -24.52 11.08 4.75
C VAL A 196 -24.55 10.01 3.68
N THR A 197 -24.90 10.43 2.47
CA THR A 197 -24.95 9.55 1.28
C THR A 197 -23.92 9.93 0.23
N SER A 198 -23.22 11.05 0.44
CA SER A 198 -22.22 11.59 -0.49
C SER A 198 -20.91 11.78 0.25
N PHE A 199 -19.88 11.06 -0.18
CA PHE A 199 -18.52 11.16 0.33
C PHE A 199 -17.58 11.50 -0.83
N GLN A 200 -16.78 12.55 -0.67
CA GLN A 200 -15.83 12.99 -1.69
C GLN A 200 -14.41 12.86 -1.15
N LYS A 201 -13.53 12.17 -1.87
CA LYS A 201 -12.12 12.03 -1.46
C LYS A 201 -11.37 13.37 -1.59
N TYR A 202 -10.44 13.63 -0.67
CA TYR A 202 -9.48 14.72 -0.77
C TYR A 202 -8.23 14.26 -1.53
N ALA A 203 -7.71 15.13 -2.39
CA ALA A 203 -6.44 14.93 -3.08
C ALA A 203 -5.28 15.42 -2.18
N VAL A 204 -4.99 14.66 -1.12
CA VAL A 204 -3.93 14.94 -0.15
C VAL A 204 -3.02 13.72 0.03
N GLU A 205 -1.85 13.92 0.64
CA GLU A 205 -1.02 12.81 1.11
C GLU A 205 -1.73 12.12 2.28
N GLY A 206 -2.15 10.87 2.09
CA GLY A 206 -2.99 10.11 3.02
C GLY A 206 -4.44 9.96 2.55
N GLU A 207 -5.29 9.42 3.42
CA GLU A 207 -6.65 9.02 3.06
C GLU A 207 -7.69 9.82 3.85
N ALA A 208 -8.32 10.81 3.19
CA ALA A 208 -9.33 11.67 3.78
C ALA A 208 -10.53 11.89 2.86
N TYR A 209 -11.71 12.05 3.47
CA TYR A 209 -13.00 12.19 2.80
C TYR A 209 -13.80 13.34 3.38
N LYS A 210 -14.46 14.12 2.53
CA LYS A 210 -15.52 15.05 2.90
C LYS A 210 -16.84 14.29 2.98
N ALA A 211 -17.49 14.31 4.14
CA ALA A 211 -18.79 13.68 4.39
C ALA A 211 -19.92 14.71 4.25
N GLY A 212 -20.25 15.04 3.00
CA GLY A 212 -21.23 16.09 2.68
C GLY A 212 -20.94 17.41 3.41
N ASP A 213 -21.99 17.99 4.02
CA ASP A 213 -21.89 19.17 4.89
C ASP A 213 -21.85 18.80 6.38
N GLU A 214 -21.68 17.52 6.72
CA GLU A 214 -21.72 17.03 8.11
C GLU A 214 -20.32 16.95 8.73
N GLY A 215 -19.28 16.70 7.93
CA GLY A 215 -17.93 16.56 8.45
C GLY A 215 -16.89 15.94 7.52
N TYR A 216 -15.92 15.26 8.13
CA TYR A 216 -14.76 14.67 7.49
C TYR A 216 -14.52 13.24 8.01
N ILE A 217 -13.92 12.40 7.19
CA ILE A 217 -13.32 11.13 7.62
C ILE A 217 -11.82 11.22 7.34
N VAL A 218 -10.99 10.87 8.31
CA VAL A 218 -9.54 10.71 8.12
C VAL A 218 -9.15 9.29 8.48
N VAL A 219 -8.32 8.67 7.64
CA VAL A 219 -7.86 7.30 7.80
C VAL A 219 -6.34 7.31 7.98
N THR A 220 -5.89 6.74 9.07
CA THR A 220 -4.48 6.69 9.47
C THR A 220 -4.08 5.27 9.80
N SER A 221 -2.85 4.87 9.48
CA SER A 221 -2.34 3.53 9.75
C SER A 221 -0.94 3.59 10.33
N ASN A 222 -0.76 2.99 11.50
CA ASN A 222 0.52 2.95 12.19
C ASN A 222 0.81 1.56 12.78
N ALA A 223 2.09 1.23 12.90
CA ALA A 223 2.53 -0.10 13.34
C ALA A 223 2.15 -0.41 14.79
N GLY A 224 1.20 -1.31 15.01
CA GLY A 224 0.83 -1.84 16.33
C GLY A 224 1.63 -3.08 16.71
N PHE A 225 1.27 -3.70 17.85
CA PHE A 225 1.97 -4.88 18.39
C PHE A 225 1.91 -6.09 17.44
N ALA A 226 0.76 -6.27 16.78
CA ALA A 226 0.46 -7.47 16.01
C ALA A 226 0.35 -7.21 14.50
N GLY A 227 0.74 -6.02 14.04
CA GLY A 227 0.51 -5.54 12.68
C GLY A 227 0.00 -4.10 12.71
N ASP A 228 -0.17 -3.51 11.54
CA ASP A 228 -0.60 -2.13 11.44
C ASP A 228 -2.04 -1.98 11.98
N VAL A 229 -2.26 -0.87 12.68
CA VAL A 229 -3.55 -0.47 13.24
C VAL A 229 -4.07 0.59 12.31
N THR A 230 -5.06 0.24 11.49
CA THR A 230 -5.71 1.20 10.59
C THR A 230 -7.01 1.70 11.24
N THR A 231 -7.08 3.00 11.45
CA THR A 231 -8.22 3.66 12.10
C THR A 231 -8.84 4.68 11.16
N ALA A 232 -10.14 4.56 10.91
CA ALA A 232 -10.97 5.58 10.28
C ALA A 232 -11.66 6.40 11.38
N ILE A 233 -11.46 7.72 11.35
CA ILE A 233 -11.94 8.65 12.37
C ILE A 233 -12.85 9.67 11.69
N GLY A 234 -14.10 9.72 12.14
CA GLY A 234 -15.06 10.73 11.73
C GLY A 234 -14.90 11.99 12.58
N PHE A 235 -14.99 13.16 11.95
CA PHE A 235 -14.94 14.46 12.58
C PHE A 235 -16.08 15.35 12.10
N ASP A 236 -16.69 16.12 12.98
CA ASP A 236 -17.64 17.16 12.58
C ASP A 236 -16.92 18.37 11.98
N LEU A 237 -17.69 19.35 11.49
CA LEU A 237 -17.14 20.58 10.92
C LEU A 237 -16.30 21.43 11.90
N ASN A 238 -16.42 21.20 13.21
CA ASN A 238 -15.65 21.88 14.24
C ASN A 238 -14.40 21.10 14.66
N GLY A 239 -14.15 19.93 14.05
CA GLY A 239 -13.03 19.05 14.38
C GLY A 239 -13.26 18.18 15.61
N ALA A 240 -14.50 18.02 16.07
CA ALA A 240 -14.84 17.09 17.15
C ALA A 240 -15.09 15.69 16.58
N ILE A 241 -14.58 14.65 17.24
CA ILE A 241 -14.77 13.25 16.81
C ILE A 241 -16.26 12.89 16.80
N THR A 242 -16.76 12.35 15.68
CA THR A 242 -18.13 11.82 15.53
C THR A 242 -18.19 10.31 15.69
N GLY A 243 -17.11 9.61 15.35
CA GLY A 243 -17.02 8.15 15.44
C GLY A 243 -15.62 7.64 15.15
N VAL A 244 -15.37 6.38 15.53
CA VAL A 244 -14.09 5.71 15.33
C VAL A 244 -14.33 4.27 14.88
N VAL A 245 -13.73 3.88 13.76
CA VAL A 245 -13.79 2.52 13.23
C VAL A 245 -12.39 2.00 12.99
N PHE A 246 -12.15 0.76 13.39
CA PHE A 246 -10.90 0.07 13.10
C PHE A 246 -11.12 -0.80 11.86
N THR A 247 -10.42 -0.51 10.76
CA THR A 247 -10.66 -1.18 9.48
C THR A 247 -9.70 -2.34 9.23
N GLU A 248 -8.54 -2.33 9.88
CA GLU A 248 -7.61 -3.46 9.93
C GLU A 248 -6.99 -3.53 11.32
N THR A 249 -7.21 -4.64 12.04
CA THR A 249 -6.51 -4.94 13.29
C THR A 249 -6.08 -6.38 13.28
N SER A 250 -4.77 -6.62 13.18
CA SER A 250 -4.18 -7.96 13.34
C SER A 250 -3.96 -8.32 14.82
N GLU A 251 -4.54 -7.54 15.74
CA GLU A 251 -4.40 -7.69 17.18
C GLU A 251 -5.00 -9.00 17.70
N THR A 252 -4.31 -9.60 18.68
CA THR A 252 -4.75 -10.84 19.30
C THR A 252 -6.12 -10.63 19.95
N GLN A 253 -7.13 -11.35 19.43
CA GLN A 253 -8.48 -11.43 19.95
C GLN A 253 -8.49 -12.25 21.25
N ASP A 254 -7.85 -11.78 22.32
CA ASP A 254 -8.10 -12.38 23.63
C ASP A 254 -8.01 -11.38 24.78
N TYR A 255 -9.01 -11.54 25.66
CA TYR A 255 -9.32 -10.79 26.89
C TYR A 255 -10.12 -9.47 26.76
N GLY A 256 -11.43 -9.64 26.51
CA GLY A 256 -12.47 -8.76 27.10
C GLY A 256 -13.09 -7.67 26.21
N GLU A 257 -12.73 -7.62 24.92
CA GLU A 257 -12.76 -6.36 24.18
C GLU A 257 -14.02 -5.95 23.42
N GLN A 258 -15.04 -6.79 23.23
CA GLN A 258 -16.22 -6.34 22.45
C GLN A 258 -17.01 -5.24 23.17
N TYR A 259 -17.12 -5.32 24.50
CA TYR A 259 -17.81 -4.31 25.30
C TYR A 259 -16.92 -3.10 25.61
N THR A 260 -15.61 -3.30 25.77
CA THR A 260 -14.69 -2.17 26.00
C THR A 260 -14.43 -1.38 24.73
N ARG A 261 -14.21 -2.01 23.55
CA ARG A 261 -13.99 -1.28 22.28
C ARG A 261 -15.20 -0.45 21.88
N ALA A 262 -16.43 -0.98 21.97
CA ALA A 262 -17.63 -0.20 21.65
C ALA A 262 -17.80 0.98 22.61
N SER A 263 -17.77 0.72 23.93
CA SER A 263 -17.87 1.79 24.94
C SER A 263 -16.72 2.80 24.88
N TRP A 264 -15.54 2.35 24.46
CA TRP A 264 -14.36 3.20 24.29
C TRP A 264 -14.48 4.06 23.04
N LYS A 265 -14.92 3.51 21.89
CA LYS A 265 -15.19 4.29 20.68
C LYS A 265 -16.18 5.41 21.00
N ASP A 266 -17.28 5.07 21.66
CA ASP A 266 -18.31 6.03 22.10
C ASP A 266 -17.73 7.09 23.05
N ALA A 267 -16.81 6.71 23.93
CA ALA A 267 -16.13 7.63 24.85
C ALA A 267 -15.16 8.60 24.15
N GLN A 268 -14.80 8.38 22.88
CA GLN A 268 -13.97 9.33 22.13
C GLN A 268 -14.79 10.41 21.43
N VAL A 269 -16.09 10.19 21.24
CA VAL A 269 -16.98 11.14 20.57
C VAL A 269 -17.01 12.48 21.32
N GLY A 270 -16.93 13.57 20.57
CA GLY A 270 -16.92 14.94 21.07
C GLY A 270 -15.56 15.49 21.47
N LYS A 271 -14.50 14.67 21.46
CA LYS A 271 -13.12 15.13 21.74
C LYS A 271 -12.54 15.87 20.55
N THR A 272 -11.68 16.84 20.85
CA THR A 272 -11.11 17.77 19.86
C THR A 272 -9.59 17.74 19.79
N SER A 273 -8.95 16.86 20.56
CA SER A 273 -7.51 16.65 20.50
C SER A 273 -7.11 15.23 20.91
N ALA A 274 -5.95 14.78 20.43
CA ALA A 274 -5.38 13.48 20.80
C ALA A 274 -5.02 13.39 22.30
N ASP A 275 -4.85 14.52 22.98
CA ASP A 275 -4.54 14.56 24.42
C ASP A 275 -5.76 14.33 25.32
N GLU A 276 -6.97 14.48 24.77
CA GLU A 276 -8.23 14.19 25.48
C GLU A 276 -8.62 12.71 25.42
N LEU A 277 -7.91 11.90 24.62
CA LEU A 277 -8.23 10.49 24.42
C LEU A 277 -8.15 9.72 25.75
N ASP A 278 -9.12 8.83 25.94
CA ASP A 278 -9.15 8.00 27.15
C ASP A 278 -8.27 6.78 26.91
N LEU A 279 -7.34 6.51 27.83
CA LEU A 279 -6.32 5.51 27.61
C LEU A 279 -6.83 4.13 28.03
N ILE A 280 -6.79 3.15 27.14
CA ILE A 280 -7.03 1.76 27.51
C ILE A 280 -5.83 1.29 28.35
N SER A 281 -6.02 1.15 29.67
CA SER A 281 -4.99 0.70 30.60
C SER A 281 -4.50 -0.72 30.24
N GLY A 282 -3.25 -0.87 29.77
CA GLY A 282 -2.54 -2.17 29.79
C GLY A 282 -1.80 -2.61 28.52
N SER A 283 -1.85 -1.89 27.41
CA SER A 283 -1.07 -2.17 26.19
C SER A 283 -0.20 -0.95 25.86
N THR A 284 1.10 -1.15 25.60
CA THR A 284 2.01 -0.02 25.30
C THR A 284 2.19 0.22 23.81
N VAL A 285 2.37 -0.83 22.99
CA VAL A 285 2.77 -0.67 21.57
C VAL A 285 1.59 -0.34 20.65
N THR A 286 0.49 -1.09 20.71
CA THR A 286 -0.74 -0.74 19.97
C THR A 286 -1.24 0.63 20.37
N TYR A 287 -1.14 0.95 21.66
CA TYR A 287 -1.59 2.21 22.18
C TYR A 287 -0.81 3.40 21.58
N ASP A 288 0.52 3.30 21.50
CA ASP A 288 1.34 4.33 20.88
C ASP A 288 0.96 4.52 19.40
N ALA A 289 0.69 3.43 18.68
CA ALA A 289 0.20 3.47 17.30
C ALA A 289 -1.18 4.13 17.19
N LEU A 290 -2.09 3.83 18.11
CA LEU A 290 -3.42 4.42 18.14
C LEU A 290 -3.35 5.92 18.48
N LYS A 291 -2.55 6.30 19.46
CA LYS A 291 -2.36 7.72 19.78
C LYS A 291 -1.78 8.47 18.58
N LEU A 292 -0.81 7.87 17.89
CA LEU A 292 -0.20 8.45 16.69
C LEU A 292 -1.24 8.61 15.56
N ASN A 293 -2.06 7.59 15.31
CA ASN A 293 -3.19 7.67 14.37
C ASN A 293 -4.10 8.88 14.65
N PHE A 294 -4.52 9.08 15.89
CA PHE A 294 -5.33 10.24 16.23
C PHE A 294 -4.55 11.56 16.10
N THR A 295 -3.29 11.60 16.52
CA THR A 295 -2.44 12.79 16.38
C THR A 295 -2.34 13.21 14.92
N GLU A 296 -1.98 12.28 14.03
CA GLU A 296 -1.88 12.52 12.58
C GLU A 296 -3.23 12.95 11.99
N ALA A 297 -4.33 12.33 12.43
CA ALA A 297 -5.66 12.72 11.98
C ALA A 297 -6.02 14.17 12.39
N PHE A 298 -5.75 14.56 13.64
CA PHE A 298 -5.96 15.93 14.11
C PHE A 298 -5.02 16.95 13.41
N GLU A 299 -3.79 16.54 13.06
CA GLU A 299 -2.86 17.38 12.30
C GLU A 299 -3.28 17.56 10.84
N MET A 300 -3.94 16.55 10.26
CA MET A 300 -4.48 16.61 8.90
C MET A 300 -5.72 17.50 8.80
N LEU A 301 -6.62 17.48 9.77
CA LEU A 301 -7.87 18.26 9.76
C LEU A 301 -7.74 19.73 9.30
N PRO A 302 -6.86 20.57 9.87
CA PRO A 302 -6.74 21.97 9.45
C PRO A 302 -6.27 22.13 8.00
N THR A 303 -5.62 21.12 7.43
CA THR A 303 -5.17 21.14 6.02
C THR A 303 -6.32 20.86 5.04
N LEU A 304 -7.38 20.17 5.49
CA LEU A 304 -8.50 19.79 4.62
C LEU A 304 -9.40 20.98 4.22
N ALA A 305 -9.37 22.07 4.97
CA ALA A 305 -10.15 23.27 4.67
C ALA A 305 -9.73 23.92 3.35
N ASP A 306 -8.43 23.86 3.02
CA ASP A 306 -7.85 24.43 1.81
C ASP A 306 -7.45 23.34 0.78
N ALA A 307 -7.67 22.07 1.11
CA ALA A 307 -7.32 20.95 0.25
C ALA A 307 -8.20 20.84 -0.99
N SER A 308 -7.64 20.25 -2.04
CA SER A 308 -8.38 19.93 -3.26
C SER A 308 -9.27 18.71 -3.07
N LEU A 309 -10.45 18.73 -3.69
CA LEU A 309 -11.30 17.56 -3.79
C LEU A 309 -10.96 16.79 -5.07
N GLU A 310 -10.93 15.46 -4.97
CA GLU A 310 -10.67 14.59 -6.10
C GLU A 310 -11.97 14.34 -6.87
N TYR A 311 -11.95 14.55 -8.18
CA TYR A 311 -13.06 14.25 -9.09
C TYR A 311 -12.59 13.29 -10.17
N GLU A 312 -13.43 12.31 -10.49
CA GLU A 312 -13.13 11.36 -11.55
C GLU A 312 -13.91 11.69 -12.82
N GLY A 313 -13.28 11.46 -13.97
CA GLY A 313 -13.91 11.54 -15.27
C GLY A 313 -13.45 10.40 -16.14
N THR A 314 -14.35 9.93 -17.01
CA THR A 314 -14.11 8.79 -17.89
C THR A 314 -14.19 9.20 -19.35
N ALA A 315 -13.42 8.54 -20.22
CA ALA A 315 -13.47 8.75 -21.66
C ALA A 315 -13.03 7.48 -22.42
N GLU A 316 -13.44 7.37 -23.69
CA GLU A 316 -13.06 6.25 -24.55
C GLU A 316 -11.67 6.47 -25.18
N GLY A 317 -10.73 5.60 -24.84
CA GLY A 317 -9.38 5.55 -25.39
C GLY A 317 -9.27 4.75 -26.69
N TYR A 318 -8.04 4.39 -27.05
CA TYR A 318 -7.70 3.60 -28.23
C TYR A 318 -8.22 2.15 -28.13
N ASN A 319 -8.20 1.56 -26.94
CA ASN A 319 -8.57 0.16 -26.72
C ASN A 319 -9.43 -0.06 -25.47
N GLY A 320 -10.31 0.91 -25.15
CA GLY A 320 -11.26 0.80 -24.06
C GLY A 320 -11.38 2.09 -23.27
N THR A 321 -12.20 2.07 -22.23
CA THR A 321 -12.45 3.23 -21.38
C THR A 321 -11.21 3.52 -20.52
N MET A 322 -10.99 4.80 -20.26
CA MET A 322 -10.02 5.28 -19.27
C MET A 322 -10.71 6.16 -18.23
N THR A 323 -10.20 6.12 -17.01
CA THR A 323 -10.67 6.88 -15.86
C THR A 323 -9.52 7.71 -15.33
N VAL A 324 -9.75 9.01 -15.16
CA VAL A 324 -8.75 9.97 -14.66
C VAL A 324 -9.30 10.66 -13.43
N ALA A 325 -8.51 10.69 -12.36
CA ALA A 325 -8.78 11.45 -11.15
C ALA A 325 -8.05 12.80 -11.21
N VAL A 326 -8.77 13.85 -10.83
CA VAL A 326 -8.33 15.23 -10.89
C VAL A 326 -8.55 15.88 -9.54
N GLY A 327 -7.48 16.30 -8.88
CA GLY A 327 -7.56 17.19 -7.72
C GLY A 327 -7.94 18.58 -8.18
N ILE A 328 -9.03 19.12 -7.65
CA ILE A 328 -9.52 20.46 -7.97
C ILE A 328 -9.65 21.27 -6.68
N ASP A 329 -8.99 22.42 -6.62
CA ASP A 329 -9.08 23.32 -5.47
C ASP A 329 -10.38 24.13 -5.45
N SER A 330 -10.59 24.90 -4.39
CA SER A 330 -11.78 25.76 -4.22
C SER A 330 -11.92 26.86 -5.28
N THR A 331 -10.86 27.18 -6.02
CA THR A 331 -10.87 28.14 -7.13
C THR A 331 -11.21 27.50 -8.48
N GLY A 332 -11.27 26.16 -8.53
CA GLY A 332 -11.46 25.37 -9.74
C GLY A 332 -10.15 25.10 -10.48
N ALA A 333 -8.99 25.35 -9.87
CA ALA A 333 -7.70 25.03 -10.45
C ALA A 333 -7.33 23.56 -10.17
N ILE A 334 -6.77 22.93 -11.19
CA ILE A 334 -6.27 21.56 -11.12
C ILE A 334 -4.98 21.56 -10.30
N THR A 335 -4.94 20.74 -9.26
CA THR A 335 -3.76 20.58 -8.38
C THR A 335 -3.05 19.26 -8.61
N SER A 336 -3.78 18.23 -9.04
CA SER A 336 -3.22 16.93 -9.43
C SER A 336 -4.05 16.31 -10.55
N VAL A 337 -3.40 15.47 -11.36
CA VAL A 337 -4.06 14.62 -12.36
C VAL A 337 -3.35 13.28 -12.38
N ARG A 338 -4.09 12.19 -12.19
CA ARG A 338 -3.56 10.84 -12.24
C ARG A 338 -4.49 9.92 -13.02
N LEU A 339 -3.90 8.99 -13.77
CA LEU A 339 -4.65 7.89 -14.32
C LEU A 339 -5.13 7.00 -13.16
N VAL A 340 -6.43 6.72 -13.11
CA VAL A 340 -7.02 5.80 -12.13
C VAL A 340 -7.01 4.40 -12.70
N ASP A 341 -7.52 4.29 -13.92
CA ASP A 341 -7.75 3.03 -14.59
C ASP A 341 -7.77 3.25 -16.10
N SER A 342 -7.38 2.24 -16.86
CA SER A 342 -7.28 2.32 -18.31
C SER A 342 -7.08 0.95 -18.93
N ALA A 343 -8.01 0.56 -19.81
CA ALA A 343 -7.80 -0.54 -20.75
C ALA A 343 -6.95 -0.15 -21.98
N ASP A 344 -6.46 1.09 -22.05
CA ASP A 344 -5.68 1.62 -23.18
C ASP A 344 -4.20 1.19 -23.17
N ASP A 345 -3.74 0.62 -24.28
CA ASP A 345 -2.35 0.17 -24.52
C ASP A 345 -1.27 1.26 -24.34
N PHE A 346 -1.64 2.54 -24.32
CA PHE A 346 -0.73 3.69 -24.12
C PHE A 346 -0.86 4.36 -22.76
N ALA A 347 -1.47 3.69 -21.76
CA ALA A 347 -1.61 4.17 -20.39
C ALA A 347 -0.32 4.79 -19.82
N SER A 348 0.82 4.10 -19.97
CA SER A 348 2.13 4.55 -19.46
C SER A 348 2.60 5.89 -20.03
N LYS A 349 2.19 6.24 -21.27
CA LYS A 349 2.55 7.52 -21.88
C LYS A 349 1.69 8.66 -21.34
N VAL A 350 0.40 8.40 -21.12
CA VAL A 350 -0.54 9.44 -20.66
C VAL A 350 -0.50 9.62 -19.14
N SER A 351 0.06 8.67 -18.39
CA SER A 351 0.37 8.83 -16.98
C SER A 351 1.74 9.50 -16.71
N ASP A 352 2.55 9.70 -17.75
CA ASP A 352 3.87 10.31 -17.63
C ASP A 352 3.80 11.75 -17.09
N GLU A 353 4.71 12.09 -16.16
CA GLU A 353 4.76 13.40 -15.50
C GLU A 353 4.92 14.56 -16.49
N ALA A 354 5.65 14.37 -17.60
CA ALA A 354 5.82 15.41 -18.61
C ALA A 354 4.51 15.74 -19.33
N PHE A 355 3.57 14.80 -19.37
CA PHE A 355 2.22 15.03 -19.89
C PHE A 355 1.27 15.56 -18.82
N THR A 356 1.19 14.91 -17.65
CA THR A 356 0.23 15.26 -16.58
C THR A 356 0.53 16.61 -15.92
N SER A 357 1.81 17.03 -15.86
CA SER A 357 2.19 18.36 -15.37
C SER A 357 1.64 19.52 -16.22
N GLN A 358 1.25 19.28 -17.48
CA GLN A 358 0.65 20.34 -18.31
C GLN A 358 -0.69 20.83 -17.76
N PHE A 359 -1.40 20.01 -16.99
CA PHE A 359 -2.73 20.31 -16.46
C PHE A 359 -2.68 21.15 -15.17
N VAL A 360 -1.64 20.98 -14.36
CA VAL A 360 -1.54 21.58 -13.03
C VAL A 360 -1.53 23.11 -13.11
N GLY A 361 -2.32 23.74 -12.24
CA GLY A 361 -2.53 25.19 -12.17
C GLY A 361 -3.51 25.75 -13.21
N LYS A 362 -4.09 24.91 -14.08
CA LYS A 362 -5.10 25.33 -15.06
C LYS A 362 -6.52 25.07 -14.55
N THR A 363 -7.48 25.75 -15.15
CA THR A 363 -8.94 25.58 -14.90
C THR A 363 -9.69 24.99 -16.11
N SER A 364 -8.95 24.69 -17.18
CA SER A 364 -9.44 24.04 -18.41
C SER A 364 -8.30 23.25 -19.06
N THR A 365 -8.62 22.40 -20.02
CA THR A 365 -7.63 21.67 -20.83
C THR A 365 -7.15 22.47 -22.05
N ASP A 366 -7.36 23.78 -22.07
CA ASP A 366 -6.91 24.61 -23.20
C ASP A 366 -5.38 24.71 -23.23
N GLY A 367 -4.83 24.45 -24.41
CA GLY A 367 -3.40 24.48 -24.66
C GLY A 367 -2.63 23.25 -24.15
N ILE A 368 -3.32 22.18 -23.74
CA ILE A 368 -2.69 20.88 -23.50
C ILE A 368 -2.32 20.26 -24.83
N SER A 369 -1.08 19.79 -24.94
CA SER A 369 -0.57 19.16 -26.17
C SER A 369 -0.64 17.64 -26.08
N THR A 370 -1.23 17.01 -27.09
CA THR A 370 -1.29 15.55 -27.23
C THR A 370 0.09 14.93 -27.43
N ILE A 371 0.24 13.65 -27.10
CA ILE A 371 1.50 12.92 -27.25
C ILE A 371 1.62 12.36 -28.68
N SER A 372 2.79 12.57 -29.30
CA SER A 372 3.09 12.01 -30.63
C SER A 372 3.12 10.47 -30.57
N GLY A 373 2.36 9.81 -31.45
CA GLY A 373 2.24 8.35 -31.47
C GLY A 373 1.35 7.75 -30.38
N ALA A 374 0.63 8.58 -29.62
CA ALA A 374 -0.42 8.17 -28.67
C ALA A 374 -1.56 9.21 -28.69
N THR A 375 -1.92 9.70 -29.88
CA THR A 375 -2.85 10.83 -30.04
C THR A 375 -4.26 10.50 -29.59
N VAL A 376 -4.73 9.27 -29.83
CA VAL A 376 -6.08 8.83 -29.40
C VAL A 376 -6.15 8.80 -27.88
N SER A 377 -5.23 8.07 -27.25
CA SER A 377 -5.15 7.92 -25.79
C SER A 377 -4.92 9.25 -25.06
N SER A 378 -4.06 10.14 -25.59
CA SER A 378 -3.88 11.48 -24.99
C SER A 378 -5.09 12.39 -25.18
N THR A 379 -5.86 12.24 -26.26
CA THR A 379 -7.13 12.96 -26.43
C THR A 379 -8.18 12.46 -25.45
N ALA A 380 -8.29 11.13 -25.29
CA ALA A 380 -9.18 10.53 -24.31
C ALA A 380 -8.83 10.97 -22.89
N PHE A 381 -7.53 11.06 -22.55
CA PHE A 381 -7.11 11.51 -21.23
C PHE A 381 -7.52 12.96 -20.98
N ILE A 382 -7.34 13.83 -21.98
CA ILE A 382 -7.80 15.22 -21.94
C ILE A 382 -9.33 15.30 -21.79
N GLU A 383 -10.07 14.43 -22.47
CA GLU A 383 -11.54 14.35 -22.36
C GLU A 383 -11.98 13.87 -20.98
N ALA A 384 -11.33 12.86 -20.41
CA ALA A 384 -11.57 12.38 -19.06
C ALA A 384 -11.34 13.49 -18.02
N VAL A 385 -10.26 14.28 -18.16
CA VAL A 385 -10.03 15.46 -17.32
C VAL A 385 -11.14 16.51 -17.48
N ASN A 386 -11.62 16.76 -18.70
CA ASN A 386 -12.75 17.66 -18.91
C ASN A 386 -14.04 17.14 -18.26
N ASN A 387 -14.28 15.84 -18.29
CA ASN A 387 -15.44 15.22 -17.65
C ASN A 387 -15.35 15.34 -16.12
N ALA A 388 -14.16 15.20 -15.53
CA ALA A 388 -13.93 15.45 -14.10
C ALA A 388 -14.19 16.94 -13.74
N LEU A 389 -13.67 17.88 -14.55
CA LEU A 389 -13.94 19.32 -14.38
C LEU A 389 -15.44 19.66 -14.53
N ALA A 390 -16.17 18.93 -15.38
CA ALA A 390 -17.61 19.08 -15.53
C ALA A 390 -18.37 18.53 -14.32
N ALA A 391 -17.95 17.37 -13.79
CA ALA A 391 -18.50 16.78 -12.57
C ALA A 391 -18.39 17.75 -11.38
N GLN A 392 -17.25 18.42 -11.23
CA GLN A 392 -17.04 19.44 -10.20
C GLN A 392 -18.03 20.62 -10.30
N LYS A 393 -18.41 21.04 -11.51
CA LYS A 393 -19.37 22.13 -11.73
C LYS A 393 -20.84 21.71 -11.54
N GLY A 394 -21.12 20.41 -11.60
CA GLY A 394 -22.45 19.85 -11.41
C GLY A 394 -22.76 19.44 -9.96
N ALA A 395 -21.75 19.45 -9.08
CA ALA A 395 -21.82 19.07 -7.68
C ALA A 395 -22.37 20.17 -6.76
#